data_AF-A0A178XUI9-F1
#
_entry.id   AF-A0A178XUI9-F1
#
_cell.length_a   1.000
_cell.length_b   1.000
_cell.length_c   1.000
_cell.angle_alpha   90.00
_cell.angle_beta   90.00
_cell.angle_gamma   90.00
#
_symmetry.space_group_name_H-M   'P 1'
#
loop_
_entity.id
_entity.type
_entity.pdbx_description
1 polymer ?
#
loop_
_entity_poly.entity_id
_entity_poly.type
_entity_poly.pdbx_seq_one_letter_code
_entity_poly.pdbx_strand_id
1 'polypeptide(L)'
;MSKMPEFEAMKALFARWNETGVPKGITYPKSQSDAVGWSCKEFGIKGIGSRREFRTTHETYGPIVKEIKELIAGLKPETAVYKPNPKVEAATNPARKKRTYKTQKARRRAAEVKQAEYQVILESELKKHQEDREELSAARRDLIVEQQLSERLRGEVAKLEAEVARLKQMLVGRGSVLQLVD
;
A
#
# COMPACT_ATOMS: atom_id res chain seq x y z
N MET A 1 -31.44 6.03 -45.17
CA MET A 1 -29.97 6.03 -45.25
C MET A 1 -29.47 4.89 -44.36
N SER A 2 -28.80 3.90 -44.93
CA SER A 2 -28.35 2.73 -44.18
C SER A 2 -27.25 3.14 -43.20
N LYS A 3 -27.42 2.85 -41.91
CA LYS A 3 -26.42 3.13 -40.87
C LYS A 3 -25.43 1.97 -40.71
N MET A 4 -25.60 0.89 -41.48
CA MET A 4 -24.67 -0.24 -41.56
C MET A 4 -23.18 0.16 -41.62
N PRO A 5 -22.75 1.11 -42.45
CA PRO A 5 -21.33 1.49 -42.50
C PRO A 5 -20.81 2.07 -41.17
N GLU A 6 -21.67 2.71 -40.36
CA GLU A 6 -21.29 3.26 -39.06
C GLU A 6 -21.08 2.13 -38.02
N PHE A 7 -21.93 1.11 -38.04
CA PHE A 7 -21.78 -0.08 -37.19
C PHE A 7 -20.54 -0.90 -37.58
N GLU A 8 -20.28 -1.06 -38.87
CA GLU A 8 -19.11 -1.79 -39.38
C GLU A 8 -17.80 -1.04 -39.07
N ALA A 9 -17.77 0.28 -39.25
CA ALA A 9 -16.63 1.10 -38.86
C ALA A 9 -16.34 1.01 -37.35
N MET A 10 -17.40 1.01 -36.52
CA MET A 10 -17.27 0.86 -35.08
C MET A 10 -16.77 -0.54 -34.68
N LYS A 11 -17.25 -1.60 -35.35
CA LYS A 11 -16.75 -2.98 -35.16
C LYS A 11 -15.27 -3.08 -35.53
N ALA A 12 -14.87 -2.55 -36.69
CA ALA A 12 -13.49 -2.61 -37.17
C ALA A 12 -12.53 -1.87 -36.23
N LEU A 13 -12.95 -0.72 -35.69
CA LEU A 13 -12.17 0.02 -34.72
C LEU A 13 -12.00 -0.73 -33.40
N PHE A 14 -13.08 -1.30 -32.85
CA PHE A 14 -12.97 -2.06 -31.60
C PHE A 14 -12.19 -3.36 -31.78
N ALA A 15 -12.26 -4.01 -32.95
CA ALA A 15 -11.40 -5.15 -33.27
C ALA A 15 -9.92 -4.75 -33.24
N ARG A 16 -9.57 -3.64 -33.89
CA ARG A 16 -8.20 -3.10 -33.88
C ARG A 16 -7.73 -2.76 -32.47
N TRP A 17 -8.56 -2.11 -31.67
CA TRP A 17 -8.23 -1.77 -30.28
C TRP A 17 -8.14 -2.98 -29.36
N ASN A 18 -8.81 -4.08 -29.68
CA ASN A 18 -8.66 -5.33 -28.93
C ASN A 18 -7.28 -5.98 -29.20
N GLU A 19 -6.75 -5.80 -30.41
CA GLU A 19 -5.41 -6.30 -30.80
C GLU A 19 -4.28 -5.39 -30.31
N THR A 20 -4.39 -4.07 -30.50
CA THR A 20 -3.32 -3.11 -30.19
C THR A 20 -3.43 -2.50 -28.80
N GLY A 21 -4.58 -2.65 -28.14
CA GLY A 21 -4.96 -1.87 -26.97
C GLY A 21 -5.58 -0.52 -27.36
N VAL A 22 -6.35 0.05 -26.42
CA VAL A 22 -6.96 1.37 -26.59
C VAL A 22 -5.89 2.46 -26.35
N PRO A 23 -5.65 3.38 -27.31
CA PRO A 23 -4.66 4.44 -27.14
C PRO A 23 -4.89 5.32 -25.90
N LYS A 24 -3.80 5.71 -25.23
CA LYS A 24 -3.85 6.59 -24.05
C LYS A 24 -4.54 7.92 -24.37
N GLY A 25 -5.57 8.26 -23.60
CA GLY A 25 -6.29 9.54 -23.68
C GLY A 25 -7.64 9.48 -24.38
N ILE A 26 -7.99 8.37 -25.04
CA ILE A 26 -9.28 8.21 -25.69
C ILE A 26 -10.31 7.63 -24.70
N THR A 27 -11.44 8.30 -24.56
CA THR A 27 -12.61 7.76 -23.85
C THR A 27 -13.31 6.74 -24.73
N TYR A 28 -13.43 5.50 -24.25
CA TYR A 28 -14.14 4.42 -24.93
C TYR A 28 -15.31 3.93 -24.06
N PRO A 29 -16.38 3.41 -24.67
CA PRO A 29 -17.54 2.92 -23.94
C PRO A 29 -17.18 1.63 -23.20
N LYS A 30 -17.53 1.54 -21.91
CA LYS A 30 -17.31 0.33 -21.09
C LYS A 30 -18.46 -0.66 -21.14
N SER A 31 -19.58 -0.23 -21.71
CA SER A 31 -20.80 -1.04 -21.82
C SER A 31 -21.51 -0.76 -23.14
N GLN A 32 -22.35 -1.72 -23.57
CA GLN A 32 -23.20 -1.56 -24.76
C GLN A 32 -24.07 -0.30 -24.66
N SER A 33 -24.58 0.05 -23.48
CA SER A 33 -25.39 1.25 -23.29
C SER A 33 -24.61 2.54 -23.46
N ASP A 34 -23.33 2.55 -23.08
CA ASP A 34 -22.48 3.74 -23.23
C ASP A 34 -22.05 3.94 -24.68
N ALA A 35 -22.01 2.85 -25.46
CA ALA A 35 -21.75 2.91 -26.89
C ALA A 35 -22.92 3.55 -27.67
N VAL A 36 -24.14 3.57 -27.09
CA VAL A 36 -25.32 4.27 -27.66
C VAL A 36 -25.14 5.78 -27.49
N GLY A 37 -24.53 6.41 -28.47
CA GLY A 37 -24.23 7.85 -28.46
C GLY A 37 -22.75 8.17 -28.25
N TRP A 38 -21.90 7.16 -28.07
CA TRP A 38 -20.46 7.35 -28.16
C TRP A 38 -20.11 7.71 -29.61
N SER A 39 -19.37 8.81 -29.77
CA SER A 39 -18.86 9.26 -31.06
C SER A 39 -17.38 9.56 -30.90
N CYS A 40 -16.58 9.13 -31.86
CA CYS A 40 -15.15 9.38 -31.87
C CYS A 40 -14.79 10.10 -33.17
N LYS A 41 -14.67 11.43 -33.08
CA LYS A 41 -14.36 12.29 -34.23
C LYS A 41 -13.00 11.93 -34.85
N GLU A 42 -12.04 11.51 -34.03
CA GLU A 42 -10.69 11.13 -34.44
C GLU A 42 -10.65 9.92 -35.38
N PHE A 43 -11.66 9.04 -35.32
CA PHE A 43 -11.75 7.84 -36.16
C PHE A 43 -12.99 7.85 -37.07
N GLY A 44 -13.63 9.01 -37.26
CA GLY A 44 -14.75 9.17 -38.18
C GLY A 44 -16.07 8.52 -37.75
N ILE A 45 -16.19 8.06 -36.49
CA ILE A 45 -17.41 7.41 -35.99
C ILE A 45 -18.41 8.49 -35.56
N LYS A 46 -19.43 8.72 -36.40
CA LYS A 46 -20.61 9.51 -36.04
C LYS A 46 -21.48 8.62 -35.15
N GLY A 47 -21.61 8.99 -33.88
CA GLY A 47 -22.25 8.15 -32.88
C GLY A 47 -23.66 7.73 -33.30
N ILE A 48 -24.04 6.50 -32.92
CA ILE A 48 -25.32 5.91 -33.31
C ILE A 48 -26.40 6.50 -32.39
N GLY A 49 -27.13 7.49 -32.91
CA GLY A 49 -28.07 8.29 -32.13
C GLY A 49 -29.35 7.57 -31.68
N SER A 50 -29.62 6.34 -32.13
CA SER A 50 -30.86 5.61 -31.80
C SER A 50 -30.60 4.39 -30.91
N ARG A 51 -31.05 4.47 -29.65
CA ARG A 51 -31.03 3.35 -28.70
C ARG A 51 -31.86 2.15 -29.12
N ARG A 52 -32.80 2.32 -30.05
CA ARG A 52 -33.65 1.22 -30.56
C ARG A 52 -32.90 0.39 -31.62
N GLU A 53 -32.06 1.03 -32.42
CA GLU A 53 -31.24 0.40 -33.45
C GLU A 53 -30.03 -0.33 -32.84
N PHE A 54 -29.49 0.17 -31.73
CA PHE A 54 -28.36 -0.42 -31.00
C PHE A 54 -28.78 -1.53 -30.01
N ARG A 55 -29.71 -2.40 -30.42
CA ARG A 55 -30.17 -3.55 -29.64
C ARG A 55 -29.70 -4.85 -30.28
N THR A 56 -29.31 -5.82 -29.44
CA THR A 56 -28.92 -7.17 -29.89
C THR A 56 -30.07 -7.97 -30.49
N THR A 57 -31.32 -7.52 -30.27
CA THR A 57 -32.55 -8.11 -30.82
C THR A 57 -33.05 -7.39 -32.07
N HIS A 58 -32.32 -6.40 -32.60
CA HIS A 58 -32.71 -5.73 -33.83
C HIS A 58 -32.50 -6.69 -35.02
N GLU A 59 -33.46 -6.74 -35.94
CA GLU A 59 -33.47 -7.69 -37.06
C GLU A 59 -32.27 -7.52 -37.99
N THR A 60 -31.92 -6.28 -38.33
CA THR A 60 -30.81 -5.96 -39.24
C THR A 60 -29.45 -5.79 -38.53
N TYR A 61 -29.39 -5.04 -37.43
CA TYR A 61 -28.12 -4.67 -36.76
C TYR A 61 -27.78 -5.54 -35.54
N GLY A 62 -28.70 -6.40 -35.10
CA GLY A 62 -28.57 -7.18 -33.87
C GLY A 62 -27.30 -8.06 -33.80
N PRO A 63 -26.94 -8.79 -34.88
CA PRO A 63 -25.70 -9.57 -34.90
C PRO A 63 -24.45 -8.71 -34.71
N ILE A 64 -24.34 -7.59 -35.42
CA ILE A 64 -23.19 -6.67 -35.32
C ILE A 64 -23.11 -6.04 -33.93
N VAL A 65 -24.25 -5.67 -33.34
CA VAL A 65 -24.30 -5.13 -31.96
C VAL A 65 -23.84 -6.16 -30.92
N LYS A 66 -24.10 -7.47 -31.14
CA LYS A 66 -23.58 -8.53 -30.26
C LYS A 66 -22.06 -8.62 -30.36
N GLU A 67 -21.51 -8.60 -31.56
CA GLU A 67 -20.05 -8.63 -31.78
C GLU A 67 -19.40 -7.38 -31.18
N ILE A 68 -19.97 -6.19 -31.37
CA ILE A 68 -19.49 -4.96 -30.76
C ILE A 68 -19.51 -5.06 -29.23
N LYS A 69 -20.56 -5.63 -28.65
CA LYS A 69 -20.65 -5.84 -27.20
C LYS A 69 -19.55 -6.79 -26.69
N GLU A 70 -19.27 -7.86 -27.43
CA GLU A 70 -18.19 -8.80 -27.11
C GLU A 70 -16.83 -8.13 -27.23
N LEU A 71 -16.61 -7.33 -28.27
CA LEU A 71 -15.39 -6.55 -28.46
C LEU A 71 -15.20 -5.53 -27.33
N ILE A 72 -16.25 -4.78 -26.95
CA ILE A 72 -16.21 -3.84 -25.80
C ILE A 72 -15.86 -4.56 -24.50
N ALA A 73 -16.40 -5.77 -24.28
CA ALA A 73 -16.06 -6.57 -23.11
C ALA A 73 -14.61 -7.10 -23.14
N GLY A 74 -14.04 -7.27 -24.34
CA GLY A 74 -12.65 -7.68 -24.58
C GLY A 74 -11.63 -6.55 -24.50
N LEU A 75 -12.06 -5.28 -24.65
CA LEU A 75 -11.16 -4.12 -24.62
C LEU A 75 -10.41 -4.05 -23.29
N LYS A 76 -9.10 -4.29 -23.37
CA LYS A 76 -8.16 -4.05 -22.28
C LYS A 76 -7.45 -2.71 -22.52
N PRO A 77 -7.17 -1.93 -21.47
CA PRO A 77 -6.30 -0.77 -21.62
C PRO A 77 -4.94 -1.22 -22.17
N GLU A 78 -4.26 -0.37 -22.94
CA GLU A 78 -2.97 -0.66 -23.58
C GLU A 78 -1.90 -1.18 -22.58
N THR A 79 -2.00 -0.77 -21.31
CA THR A 79 -1.15 -1.25 -20.21
C THR A 79 -1.43 -2.69 -19.75
N ALA A 80 -2.58 -3.25 -20.11
CA ALA A 80 -3.02 -4.61 -19.77
C ALA A 80 -2.95 -5.60 -20.95
N VAL A 81 -2.54 -5.13 -22.15
CA VAL A 81 -2.19 -6.02 -23.27
C VAL A 81 -0.80 -6.59 -22.99
N TYR A 82 -0.79 -7.71 -22.28
CA TYR A 82 0.42 -8.42 -21.87
C TYR A 82 1.06 -9.16 -23.05
N LYS A 83 2.35 -8.88 -23.31
CA LYS A 83 3.21 -9.63 -24.25
C LYS A 83 3.30 -11.09 -23.80
N PRO A 84 3.28 -12.08 -24.71
CA PRO A 84 3.07 -13.48 -24.35
C PRO A 84 4.20 -14.01 -23.44
N ASN A 85 3.86 -14.44 -22.21
CA ASN A 85 4.62 -15.47 -21.52
C ASN A 85 3.94 -16.83 -21.79
N PRO A 86 4.70 -17.87 -22.18
CA PRO A 86 4.17 -19.19 -22.45
C PRO A 86 4.05 -19.95 -21.13
N LYS A 87 2.96 -19.75 -20.38
CA LYS A 87 2.42 -20.64 -19.32
C LYS A 87 1.45 -19.85 -18.44
N VAL A 88 0.20 -19.70 -18.86
CA VAL A 88 -0.93 -19.78 -17.93
C VAL A 88 -2.12 -20.29 -18.72
N GLU A 89 -2.45 -21.55 -18.48
CA GLU A 89 -3.68 -22.18 -18.95
C GLU A 89 -4.90 -21.44 -18.39
N ALA A 90 -5.86 -21.20 -19.28
CA ALA A 90 -7.24 -20.78 -19.08
C ALA A 90 -7.73 -20.60 -17.63
N ALA A 91 -7.82 -19.35 -17.18
CA ALA A 91 -8.70 -18.99 -16.07
C ALA A 91 -10.16 -19.02 -16.56
N THR A 92 -10.79 -20.19 -16.49
CA THR A 92 -12.24 -20.35 -16.48
C THR A 92 -12.85 -19.44 -15.41
N ASN A 93 -13.82 -18.61 -15.81
CA ASN A 93 -14.62 -17.72 -14.97
C ASN A 93 -14.86 -18.30 -13.56
N PRO A 94 -14.40 -17.67 -12.45
CA PRO A 94 -14.74 -18.16 -11.13
C PRO A 94 -16.24 -17.99 -10.94
N ALA A 95 -16.96 -19.12 -10.92
CA ALA A 95 -18.38 -19.17 -10.62
C ALA A 95 -18.69 -18.25 -9.43
N ARG A 96 -19.61 -17.30 -9.61
CA ARG A 96 -20.03 -16.34 -8.56
C ARG A 96 -20.36 -17.14 -7.31
N LYS A 97 -19.49 -17.07 -6.29
CA LYS A 97 -19.66 -17.80 -5.03
C LYS A 97 -21.01 -17.40 -4.43
N LYS A 98 -21.95 -18.34 -4.36
CA LYS A 98 -23.26 -18.12 -3.72
C LYS A 98 -22.99 -17.72 -2.26
N ARG A 99 -23.51 -16.57 -1.84
CA ARG A 99 -23.39 -16.08 -0.46
C ARG A 99 -24.06 -17.09 0.47
N THR A 100 -23.27 -17.81 1.26
CA THR A 100 -23.79 -18.69 2.32
C THR A 100 -24.38 -17.82 3.44
N TYR A 101 -25.70 -17.92 3.63
CA TYR A 101 -26.37 -17.19 4.70
C TYR A 101 -26.01 -17.81 6.05
N LYS A 102 -25.24 -17.08 6.87
CA LYS A 102 -24.98 -17.47 8.25
C LYS A 102 -26.18 -17.10 9.12
N THR A 103 -26.68 -18.06 9.88
CA THR A 103 -27.74 -17.87 10.88
C THR A 103 -27.29 -16.87 11.96
N GLN A 104 -28.25 -16.20 12.60
CA GLN A 104 -27.96 -15.24 13.67
C GLN A 104 -27.19 -15.90 14.83
N LYS A 105 -27.52 -17.15 15.18
CA LYS A 105 -26.81 -17.94 16.20
C LYS A 105 -25.33 -18.14 15.85
N ALA A 106 -25.03 -18.45 14.59
CA ALA A 106 -23.65 -18.62 14.13
C ALA A 106 -22.86 -17.30 14.15
N ARG A 107 -23.51 -16.18 13.81
CA ARG A 107 -22.89 -14.85 13.91
C ARG A 107 -22.59 -14.46 15.36
N ARG A 108 -23.53 -14.72 16.28
CA ARG A 108 -23.36 -14.45 17.71
C ARG A 108 -22.20 -15.24 18.30
N ARG A 109 -22.15 -16.57 18.07
CA ARG A 109 -21.02 -17.39 18.53
C ARG A 109 -19.68 -16.91 17.97
N ALA A 110 -19.63 -16.56 16.69
CA ALA A 110 -18.40 -16.03 16.10
C ALA A 110 -17.97 -14.69 16.73
N ALA A 111 -18.93 -13.84 17.11
CA ALA A 111 -18.65 -12.60 17.81
C ALA A 111 -18.15 -12.84 19.25
N GLU A 112 -18.78 -13.77 19.98
CA GLU A 112 -18.37 -14.16 21.33
C GLU A 112 -16.96 -14.75 21.35
N VAL A 113 -16.62 -15.61 20.38
CA VAL A 113 -15.26 -16.17 20.22
C VAL A 113 -14.25 -15.05 19.97
N LYS A 114 -14.53 -14.14 19.03
CA LYS A 114 -13.65 -13.01 18.75
C LYS A 114 -13.50 -12.08 19.95
N GLN A 115 -14.57 -11.88 20.71
CA GLN A 115 -14.52 -11.06 21.92
C GLN A 115 -13.59 -11.69 22.96
N ALA A 116 -13.66 -13.01 23.16
CA ALA A 116 -12.74 -13.73 24.04
C ALA A 116 -11.29 -13.65 23.53
N GLU A 117 -11.06 -13.81 22.22
CA GLU A 117 -9.73 -13.65 21.61
C GLU A 117 -9.16 -12.24 21.88
N TYR A 118 -9.95 -11.20 21.67
CA TYR A 118 -9.52 -9.82 21.93
C TYR A 118 -9.25 -9.55 23.41
N GLN A 119 -10.02 -10.15 24.33
CA GLN A 119 -9.76 -10.03 25.76
C GLN A 119 -8.40 -10.62 26.14
N VAL A 120 -8.08 -11.81 25.63
CA VAL A 120 -6.78 -12.46 25.88
C VAL A 120 -5.63 -11.62 25.33
N ILE A 121 -5.78 -11.08 24.11
CA ILE A 121 -4.76 -10.19 23.52
C ILE A 121 -4.57 -8.95 24.38
N LEU A 122 -5.66 -8.30 24.78
CA LEU A 122 -5.61 -7.09 25.60
C LEU A 122 -4.92 -7.34 26.94
N GLU A 123 -5.26 -8.43 27.63
CA GLU A 123 -4.60 -8.81 28.88
C GLU A 123 -3.10 -9.06 28.69
N SER A 124 -2.71 -9.71 27.58
CA SER A 124 -1.30 -9.97 27.28
C SER A 124 -0.51 -8.69 26.97
N GLU A 125 -1.10 -7.74 26.25
CA GLU A 125 -0.49 -6.45 25.93
C GLU A 125 -0.38 -5.58 27.19
N LEU A 126 -1.40 -5.59 28.04
CA LEU A 126 -1.35 -4.87 29.32
C LEU A 126 -0.24 -5.38 30.23
N LYS A 127 -0.04 -6.70 30.31
CA LYS A 127 1.07 -7.28 31.08
C LYS A 127 2.43 -6.84 30.55
N LYS A 128 2.65 -6.92 29.23
CA LYS A 128 3.88 -6.43 28.60
C LYS A 128 4.13 -4.96 28.90
N HIS A 129 3.11 -4.12 28.79
CA HIS A 129 3.25 -2.70 29.10
C HIS A 129 3.56 -2.42 30.57
N GLN A 130 3.10 -3.27 31.49
CA GLN A 130 3.47 -3.17 32.90
C GLN A 130 4.93 -3.57 33.11
N GLU A 131 5.36 -4.69 32.53
CA GLU A 131 6.75 -5.16 32.57
C GLU A 131 7.71 -4.09 31.99
N ASP A 132 7.43 -3.59 30.79
CA ASP A 132 8.23 -2.53 30.14
C ASP A 132 8.34 -1.27 31.02
N ARG A 133 7.26 -0.92 31.71
CA ARG A 133 7.22 0.27 32.58
C ARG A 133 8.04 0.06 33.83
N GLU A 134 8.03 -1.13 34.40
CA GLU A 134 8.85 -1.51 35.54
C GLU A 134 10.33 -1.53 35.16
N GLU A 135 10.70 -2.15 34.04
CA GLU A 135 12.07 -2.16 33.52
C GLU A 135 12.59 -0.74 33.26
N LEU A 136 11.79 0.10 32.61
CA LEU A 136 12.14 1.49 32.37
C LEU A 136 12.31 2.27 33.68
N SER A 137 11.48 1.99 34.68
CA SER A 137 11.63 2.61 36.01
C SER A 137 12.92 2.17 36.72
N ALA A 138 13.31 0.91 36.58
CA ALA A 138 14.56 0.37 37.12
C ALA A 138 15.76 1.02 36.42
N ALA A 139 15.79 1.02 35.08
CA ALA A 139 16.85 1.63 34.29
C ALA A 139 17.03 3.14 34.59
N ARG A 140 15.93 3.86 34.87
CA ARG A 140 16.00 5.26 35.31
C ARG A 140 16.65 5.42 36.68
N ARG A 141 16.38 4.51 37.63
CA ARG A 141 17.03 4.54 38.95
C ARG A 141 18.52 4.25 38.82
N ASP A 142 18.88 3.25 38.03
CA ASP A 142 20.28 2.88 37.80
C ASP A 142 21.05 4.03 37.15
N LEU A 143 20.44 4.70 36.16
CA LEU A 143 21.03 5.88 35.53
C LEU A 143 21.33 7.01 36.55
N ILE A 144 20.42 7.25 37.49
CA ILE A 144 20.62 8.27 38.54
C ILE A 144 21.79 7.88 39.45
N VAL A 145 21.88 6.60 39.85
CA VAL A 145 22.98 6.10 40.68
C VAL A 145 24.32 6.24 39.96
N GLU A 146 24.38 5.85 38.68
CA GLU A 146 25.59 5.97 37.85
C GLU A 146 26.00 7.44 37.65
N GLN A 147 25.03 8.34 37.45
CA GLN A 147 25.32 9.77 37.38
C GLN A 147 25.95 10.29 38.67
N GLN A 148 25.38 9.98 39.83
CA GLN A 148 25.92 10.37 41.12
C GLN A 148 27.33 9.79 41.36
N LEU A 149 27.55 8.53 40.99
CA LEU A 149 28.86 7.88 41.09
C LEU A 149 29.89 8.55 40.18
N SER A 150 29.50 8.89 38.95
CA SER A 150 30.36 9.59 38.00
C SER A 150 30.75 10.98 38.48
N GLU A 151 29.83 11.73 39.09
CA GLU A 151 30.09 13.04 39.66
C GLU A 151 31.04 12.94 40.86
N ARG A 152 30.83 11.96 41.74
CA ARG A 152 31.71 11.69 42.87
C ARG A 152 33.13 11.36 42.40
N LEU A 153 33.28 10.45 41.44
CA LEU A 153 34.58 10.07 40.88
C LEU A 153 35.28 11.26 40.24
N ARG A 154 34.56 12.10 39.49
CA ARG A 154 35.13 13.35 38.93
C ARG A 154 35.63 14.28 40.04
N GLY A 155 34.90 14.40 41.14
CA GLY A 155 35.33 15.18 42.30
C GLY A 155 36.57 14.61 42.98
N GLU A 156 36.68 13.28 43.11
CA GLU A 156 37.86 12.60 43.67
C GLU A 156 39.08 12.77 42.76
N VAL A 157 38.92 12.63 41.44
CA VAL A 157 39.98 12.88 40.44
C VAL A 157 40.48 14.32 40.55
N ALA A 158 39.58 15.31 40.59
CA ALA A 158 39.98 16.71 40.71
C ALA A 158 40.75 17.00 42.01
N LYS A 159 40.39 16.37 43.13
CA LYS A 159 41.13 16.46 44.39
C LYS A 159 42.53 15.86 44.28
N LEU A 160 42.63 14.65 43.74
CA LEU A 160 43.91 13.98 43.54
C LEU A 160 44.81 14.75 42.57
N GLU A 161 44.26 15.33 41.50
CA GLU A 161 45.00 16.19 40.58
C GLU A 161 45.54 17.45 41.29
N ALA A 162 44.72 18.08 42.14
CA ALA A 162 45.15 19.23 42.94
C ALA A 162 46.24 18.87 43.95
N GLU A 163 46.14 17.72 44.61
CA GLU A 163 47.17 17.21 45.53
C GLU A 163 48.46 16.89 44.78
N VAL A 164 48.39 16.21 43.63
CA VAL A 164 49.55 15.94 42.77
C VAL A 164 50.20 17.24 42.31
N ALA A 165 49.43 18.24 41.91
CA ALA A 165 49.94 19.55 41.53
C ALA A 165 50.64 20.24 42.71
N ARG A 166 50.04 20.21 43.90
CA ARG A 166 50.62 20.75 45.14
C ARG A 166 51.92 20.04 45.51
N LEU A 167 51.94 18.71 45.49
CA LEU A 167 53.14 17.91 45.79
C LEU A 167 54.26 18.19 44.78
N LYS A 168 53.93 18.30 43.48
CA LYS A 168 54.88 18.71 42.43
C LYS A 168 55.46 20.10 42.72
N GLN A 169 54.64 21.08 43.11
CA GLN A 169 55.14 22.41 43.50
C GLN A 169 56.07 22.35 44.70
N MET A 170 55.73 21.57 45.75
CA MET A 170 56.61 21.42 46.92
C MET A 170 57.95 20.77 46.56
N LEU A 171 57.95 19.77 45.66
CA LEU A 171 59.19 19.11 45.21
C LEU A 171 60.08 20.06 44.41
N VAL A 172 59.50 20.84 43.48
CA VAL A 172 60.25 21.87 42.73
C VAL A 172 60.79 22.94 43.68
N GLY A 173 59.99 23.40 44.64
CA GLY A 173 60.42 24.36 45.67
C GLY A 173 61.59 23.84 46.52
N ARG A 174 61.52 22.59 47.00
CA ARG A 174 62.62 21.96 47.77
C ARG A 174 63.87 21.70 46.93
N GLY A 175 63.71 21.33 45.65
CA GLY A 175 64.81 21.19 44.71
C GLY A 175 65.51 22.51 44.41
N SER A 176 64.77 23.63 44.35
CA SER A 176 65.35 24.97 44.16
C SER A 176 66.13 25.47 45.39
N VAL A 177 65.70 25.11 46.59
CA VAL A 177 66.41 25.47 47.84
C VAL A 177 67.75 24.73 47.97
N LEU A 178 67.87 23.53 47.41
CA LEU A 178 69.13 22.77 47.38
C LEU A 178 70.12 23.25 46.30
N GLN A 179 69.67 24.05 45.31
CA GLN A 179 70.54 24.61 44.26
C GLN A 179 71.05 26.03 44.58
N LEU A 180 70.63 26.63 45.71
CA LEU A 180 71.03 27.98 46.14
C LEU A 180 72.21 27.99 47.14
N VAL A 181 72.89 26.85 47.30
CA VAL A 181 74.11 26.72 48.08
C VAL A 181 75.22 26.23 47.15
N ASP A 182 75.71 27.12 46.31
CA ASP A 182 77.02 27.04 45.65
C ASP A 182 77.66 28.43 45.66
#